data_AF-A0A151ZK83-F1
#
_entry.id   AF-A0A151ZK83-F1
#
_cell.length_a   1.000
_cell.length_b   1.000
_cell.length_c   1.000
_cell.angle_alpha   90.00
_cell.angle_beta   90.00
_cell.angle_gamma   90.00
#
_symmetry.space_group_name_H-M   'P 1'
#
loop_
_entity.id
_entity.type
_entity.pdbx_description
1 polymer ?
#
loop_
_entity_poly.entity_id
_entity_poly.type
_entity_poly.pdbx_seq_one_letter_code
_entity_poly.pdbx_strand_id
1 'polypeptide(L)'
;MVNHNLGSDIPWFCQVSEFSPKTGGYPLPNIFSAFQTPLFRNFYHQIEFYIPDLNLQRKYQNTRIYISDNIGYSGNAKKFINIPQSNELALILEGQLLDIDFNPLPQCISCKEYFQSRFYFATNPQCKEKLVLVKSNVTTYVQNGSFPFHIKIMCCSKHHNNNSLVLHLWLRDSQSNEIVMSSVLSSFIKQWKRSKSASFVNIN
;
A
#
# COMPACT_ATOMS: atom_id res chain seq x y z
N MET A 1 5.19 -18.75 -12.65
CA MET A 1 4.33 -19.80 -12.07
C MET A 1 3.33 -19.11 -11.17
N VAL A 2 2.03 -19.22 -11.48
CA VAL A 2 0.95 -18.46 -10.83
C VAL A 2 0.18 -19.41 -9.92
N ASN A 3 0.39 -19.31 -8.60
CA ASN A 3 -0.52 -19.93 -7.65
C ASN A 3 -1.65 -18.94 -7.35
N HIS A 4 -2.79 -19.17 -8.01
CA HIS A 4 -4.06 -18.57 -7.63
C HIS A 4 -4.55 -19.21 -6.33
N ASN A 5 -4.15 -18.68 -5.17
CA ASN A 5 -4.91 -18.91 -3.95
C ASN A 5 -6.20 -18.07 -4.05
N LEU A 6 -7.25 -18.71 -4.56
CA LEU A 6 -8.63 -18.28 -4.45
C LEU A 6 -9.03 -18.35 -2.97
N GLY A 7 -9.11 -17.23 -2.26
CA GLY A 7 -9.85 -17.24 -0.99
C GLY A 7 -9.56 -16.16 0.05
N SER A 8 -8.50 -15.35 -0.06
CA SER A 8 -8.29 -14.28 0.91
C SER A 8 -7.84 -12.99 0.27
N ASP A 9 -8.66 -11.95 0.46
CA ASP A 9 -8.32 -10.53 0.29
C ASP A 9 -7.33 -10.10 1.42
N ILE A 10 -6.31 -10.92 1.69
CA ILE A 10 -5.27 -10.71 2.71
C ILE A 10 -3.91 -10.86 2.01
N PRO A 11 -3.18 -9.76 1.78
CA PRO A 11 -1.85 -9.82 1.17
C PRO A 11 -0.83 -10.47 2.11
N TRP A 12 0.06 -11.29 1.55
CA TRP A 12 1.07 -12.03 2.30
C TRP A 12 2.46 -11.41 2.11
N PHE A 13 3.11 -11.10 3.22
CA PHE A 13 4.52 -10.70 3.27
C PHE A 13 5.40 -11.95 3.25
N CYS A 14 5.81 -12.37 2.06
CA CYS A 14 6.72 -13.50 1.90
C CYS A 14 8.17 -13.07 2.08
N GLN A 15 9.00 -13.98 2.57
CA GLN A 15 10.45 -13.77 2.62
C GLN A 15 10.99 -13.54 1.21
N VAL A 16 11.95 -12.63 1.11
CA VAL A 16 12.71 -12.35 -0.12
C VAL A 16 14.19 -12.63 0.11
N SER A 17 14.92 -12.87 -0.98
CA SER A 17 16.37 -13.06 -0.96
C SER A 17 17.05 -12.29 -2.09
N GLU A 18 18.36 -12.35 -2.16
CA GLU A 18 19.13 -11.77 -3.26
C GLU A 18 18.77 -12.34 -4.64
N PHE A 19 18.25 -13.58 -4.67
CA PHE A 19 17.80 -14.28 -5.87
C PHE A 19 16.36 -13.95 -6.28
N SER A 20 15.61 -13.23 -5.45
CA SER A 20 14.26 -12.79 -5.79
C SER A 20 14.29 -11.91 -7.05
N PRO A 21 13.30 -12.05 -7.96
CA PRO A 21 13.15 -11.12 -9.08
C PRO A 21 12.99 -9.69 -8.55
N LYS A 22 13.46 -8.68 -9.30
CA LYS A 22 13.45 -7.29 -8.83
C LYS A 22 12.66 -6.38 -9.77
N THR A 23 11.99 -5.39 -9.21
CA THR A 23 11.45 -4.25 -9.96
C THR A 23 11.62 -2.94 -9.21
N GLY A 24 11.98 -1.87 -9.94
CA GLY A 24 12.35 -0.59 -9.33
C GLY A 24 13.53 -0.70 -8.37
N GLY A 25 14.38 -1.74 -8.51
CA GLY A 25 15.49 -2.04 -7.61
C GLY A 25 15.13 -2.88 -6.37
N TYR A 26 13.86 -3.24 -6.18
CA TYR A 26 13.38 -3.93 -4.98
C TYR A 26 12.94 -5.37 -5.26
N PRO A 27 13.23 -6.33 -4.36
CA PRO A 27 12.87 -7.73 -4.55
C PRO A 27 11.35 -7.95 -4.46
N LEU A 28 10.83 -8.74 -5.40
CA LEU A 28 9.45 -9.19 -5.46
C LEU A 28 9.33 -10.58 -4.80
N PRO A 29 8.19 -10.86 -4.15
CA PRO A 29 7.89 -12.21 -3.68
C PRO A 29 7.59 -13.14 -4.86
N ASN A 30 7.76 -14.44 -4.64
CA ASN A 30 7.39 -15.46 -5.65
C ASN A 30 5.88 -15.77 -5.65
N ILE A 31 5.12 -15.17 -4.72
CA ILE A 31 3.68 -15.35 -4.56
C ILE A 31 3.02 -13.97 -4.66
N PHE A 32 1.96 -13.87 -5.45
CA PHE A 32 1.25 -12.63 -5.71
C PHE A 32 -0.21 -12.78 -5.29
N SER A 33 -0.74 -11.81 -4.55
CA SER A 33 -2.16 -11.76 -4.16
C SER A 33 -2.94 -10.93 -5.18
N ALA A 34 -4.07 -11.45 -5.66
CA ALA A 34 -5.02 -10.69 -6.46
C ALA A 34 -6.27 -10.40 -5.61
N PHE A 35 -6.57 -9.11 -5.41
CA PHE A 35 -7.80 -8.69 -4.74
C PHE A 35 -8.97 -8.80 -5.71
N GLN A 36 -10.02 -9.49 -5.27
CA GLN A 36 -11.25 -9.58 -6.06
C GLN A 36 -12.09 -8.30 -5.91
N THR A 37 -12.01 -7.68 -4.74
CA THR A 37 -12.73 -6.44 -4.45
C THR A 37 -12.02 -5.23 -5.08
N PRO A 38 -12.72 -4.39 -5.86
CA PRO A 38 -12.10 -3.21 -6.45
C PRO A 38 -11.79 -2.17 -5.37
N LEU A 39 -10.59 -1.61 -5.43
CA LEU A 39 -10.22 -0.48 -4.58
C LEU A 39 -10.71 0.85 -5.17
N PHE A 40 -11.09 1.77 -4.30
CA PHE A 40 -11.55 3.10 -4.67
C PHE A 40 -10.52 4.18 -4.31
N ARG A 41 -9.95 4.86 -5.30
CA ARG A 41 -8.86 5.83 -5.09
C ARG A 41 -9.19 6.99 -4.15
N ASN A 42 -10.46 7.35 -4.04
CA ASN A 42 -10.92 8.46 -3.21
C ASN A 42 -11.16 8.06 -1.74
N PHE A 43 -11.09 6.76 -1.41
CA PHE A 43 -11.22 6.23 -0.06
C PHE A 43 -9.90 5.65 0.47
N TYR A 44 -9.81 5.53 1.79
CA TYR A 44 -8.85 4.63 2.42
C TYR A 44 -9.48 3.25 2.52
N HIS A 45 -8.66 2.23 2.32
CA HIS A 45 -9.03 0.83 2.47
C HIS A 45 -8.23 0.26 3.62
N GLN A 46 -8.92 -0.29 4.62
CA GLN A 46 -8.25 -1.08 5.64
C GLN A 46 -7.85 -2.41 5.02
N ILE A 47 -6.55 -2.72 5.05
CA ILE A 47 -5.98 -3.95 4.54
C ILE A 47 -5.26 -4.61 5.70
N GLU A 48 -5.63 -5.85 5.99
CA GLU A 48 -4.93 -6.71 6.94
C GLU A 48 -3.81 -7.43 6.20
N PHE A 49 -2.59 -7.34 6.71
CA PHE A 49 -1.42 -8.02 6.15
C PHE A 49 -1.03 -9.20 7.03
N TYR A 50 -0.47 -10.23 6.41
CA TYR A 50 -0.04 -11.44 7.11
C TYR A 50 1.40 -11.82 6.77
N ILE A 51 2.17 -12.20 7.78
CA ILE A 51 3.50 -12.80 7.66
C ILE A 51 3.33 -14.32 7.79
N PRO A 52 3.47 -15.11 6.73
CA PRO A 52 3.24 -16.56 6.79
C PRO A 52 4.41 -17.35 7.40
N ASP A 53 5.63 -16.82 7.39
CA ASP A 53 6.79 -17.51 7.95
C ASP A 53 6.80 -17.45 9.49
N LEU A 54 6.75 -18.61 10.15
CA LEU A 54 6.67 -18.71 11.61
C LEU A 54 7.92 -18.19 12.33
N ASN A 55 9.10 -18.27 11.72
CA ASN A 55 10.32 -17.77 12.33
C ASN A 55 10.35 -16.24 12.30
N LEU A 56 9.92 -15.63 11.19
CA LEU A 56 9.76 -14.19 11.08
C LEU A 56 8.65 -13.66 11.99
N GLN A 57 7.52 -14.39 12.11
CA GLN A 57 6.48 -14.04 13.08
C GLN A 57 7.04 -13.97 14.50
N ARG A 58 7.82 -14.98 14.93
CA ARG A 58 8.45 -14.98 16.27
C ARG A 58 9.46 -13.86 16.44
N LYS A 59 10.32 -13.62 15.43
CA LYS A 59 11.35 -12.58 15.46
C LYS A 59 10.73 -11.18 15.63
N TYR A 60 9.64 -10.91 14.91
CA TYR A 60 9.04 -9.59 14.84
C TYR A 60 7.78 -9.41 15.69
N GLN A 61 7.38 -10.41 16.49
CA GLN A 61 6.21 -10.30 17.36
C GLN A 61 6.31 -9.09 18.29
N ASN A 62 5.23 -8.31 18.40
CA ASN A 62 5.16 -7.06 19.17
C ASN A 62 6.15 -5.96 18.73
N THR A 63 6.83 -6.11 17.59
CA THR A 63 7.66 -5.03 17.05
C THR A 63 6.79 -3.98 16.38
N ARG A 64 7.22 -2.73 16.48
CA ARG A 64 6.55 -1.59 15.86
C ARG A 64 6.81 -1.56 14.37
N ILE A 65 5.80 -1.15 13.60
CA ILE A 65 5.93 -0.87 12.18
C ILE A 65 5.92 0.65 11.96
N TYR A 66 7.01 1.18 11.44
CA TYR A 66 7.17 2.55 10.99
C TYR A 66 6.79 2.67 9.51
N ILE A 67 6.33 3.84 9.08
CA ILE A 67 6.00 4.09 7.67
C ILE A 67 7.13 4.92 7.06
N SER A 68 7.66 4.49 5.93
CA SER A 68 8.66 5.26 5.18
C SER A 68 8.04 6.46 4.49
N ASP A 69 8.84 7.51 4.32
CA ASP A 69 8.49 8.70 3.53
C ASP A 69 8.24 8.38 2.04
N ASN A 70 8.63 7.18 1.60
CA ASN A 70 8.40 6.70 0.24
C ASN A 70 6.93 6.45 -0.10
N ILE A 71 6.08 6.10 0.88
CA ILE A 71 4.65 5.79 0.68
C ILE A 71 3.70 6.75 1.41
N GLY A 72 4.17 7.97 1.69
CA GLY A 72 3.39 9.13 2.14
C GLY A 72 2.44 8.91 3.33
N TYR A 73 2.76 9.50 4.48
CA TYR A 73 1.84 9.53 5.61
C TYR A 73 0.82 10.69 5.49
N SER A 74 -0.46 10.35 5.57
CA SER A 74 -1.56 11.28 5.26
C SER A 74 -2.42 11.69 6.45
N GLY A 75 -1.98 11.38 7.68
CA GLY A 75 -2.67 11.80 8.91
C GLY A 75 -2.37 13.24 9.32
N ASN A 76 -3.17 13.79 10.23
CA ASN A 76 -3.02 15.15 10.77
C ASN A 76 -1.98 15.25 11.91
N ALA A 77 -1.23 14.18 12.18
CA ALA A 77 -0.25 14.18 13.26
C ALA A 77 0.90 15.15 12.91
N LYS A 78 1.07 16.21 13.71
CA LYS A 78 2.07 17.27 13.49
C LYS A 78 3.52 16.76 13.42
N LYS A 79 3.79 15.55 13.94
CA LYS A 79 5.06 14.83 13.81
C LYS A 79 4.75 13.35 13.66
N PHE A 80 4.67 12.88 12.41
CA PHE A 80 4.72 11.46 12.16
C PHE A 80 6.17 10.99 12.43
N ILE A 81 6.37 10.22 13.50
CA ILE A 81 7.69 9.62 13.79
C ILE A 81 7.83 8.42 12.85
N ASN A 82 8.56 8.65 11.76
CA ASN A 82 8.90 7.68 10.71
C ASN A 82 10.23 6.97 10.96
N ILE A 83 11.03 7.46 11.91
CA ILE A 83 12.36 6.93 12.21
C ILE A 83 12.30 6.13 13.53
N PRO A 84 12.71 4.86 13.53
CA PRO A 84 12.89 4.06 14.75
C PRO A 84 13.87 4.69 15.74
N GLN A 85 13.70 4.42 17.03
CA GLN A 85 14.70 4.82 18.01
C GLN A 85 16.01 4.04 17.82
N SER A 86 17.14 4.63 18.23
CA SER A 86 18.42 3.95 18.18
C SER A 86 18.36 2.61 18.91
N ASN A 87 18.79 1.53 18.25
CA ASN A 87 18.75 0.14 18.72
C ASN A 87 17.35 -0.49 18.88
N GLU A 88 16.27 0.19 18.46
CA GLU A 88 14.94 -0.41 18.41
C GLU A 88 14.87 -1.47 17.31
N LEU A 89 14.47 -2.70 17.67
CA LEU A 89 14.06 -3.69 16.68
C LEU A 89 12.66 -3.31 16.18
N ALA A 90 12.60 -2.85 14.94
CA ALA A 90 11.37 -2.41 14.31
C ALA A 90 11.37 -2.78 12.82
N LEU A 91 10.19 -2.71 12.21
CA LEU A 91 10.03 -2.84 10.79
C LEU A 91 9.69 -1.49 10.18
N ILE A 92 10.17 -1.23 8.97
CA ILE A 92 9.82 -0.04 8.18
C ILE A 92 9.04 -0.51 6.97
N LEU A 93 7.80 -0.06 6.83
CA LEU A 93 6.93 -0.30 5.68
C LEU A 93 7.26 0.69 4.58
N GLU A 94 7.54 0.14 3.40
CA GLU A 94 7.78 0.88 2.17
C GLU A 94 6.91 0.28 1.05
N GLY A 95 6.94 0.93 -0.11
CA GLY A 95 6.13 0.47 -1.22
C GLY A 95 6.15 1.37 -2.44
N GLN A 96 5.50 0.89 -3.49
CA GLN A 96 5.31 1.57 -4.75
C GLN A 96 4.06 1.04 -5.46
N LEU A 97 3.60 1.82 -6.44
CA LEU A 97 2.54 1.41 -7.35
C LEU A 97 3.14 1.13 -8.73
N LEU A 98 2.79 -0.01 -9.28
CA LEU A 98 3.30 -0.56 -10.53
C LEU A 98 2.16 -0.78 -11.52
N ASP A 99 2.51 -0.88 -12.81
CA ASP A 99 1.62 -1.43 -13.82
C ASP A 99 1.55 -2.98 -13.75
N ILE A 100 0.83 -3.58 -14.68
CA ILE A 100 0.65 -5.04 -14.77
C ILE A 100 1.92 -5.79 -15.18
N ASP A 101 2.87 -5.08 -15.80
CA ASP A 101 4.18 -5.59 -16.21
C ASP A 101 5.25 -5.27 -15.14
N PHE A 102 4.80 -4.90 -13.94
CA PHE A 102 5.62 -4.55 -12.77
C PHE A 102 6.51 -3.32 -12.94
N ASN A 103 6.26 -2.43 -13.89
CA ASN A 103 7.04 -1.19 -14.02
C ASN A 103 6.51 -0.09 -13.07
N PRO A 104 7.41 0.70 -12.44
CA PRO A 104 7.00 1.86 -11.63
C PRO A 104 6.19 2.88 -12.41
N LEU A 105 5.11 3.37 -11.81
CA LEU A 105 4.24 4.37 -12.42
C LEU A 105 4.51 5.78 -11.86
N PRO A 106 4.45 6.83 -12.69
CA PRO A 106 4.27 8.20 -12.21
C PRO A 106 2.80 8.47 -11.89
N GLN A 107 2.51 9.48 -11.08
CA GLN A 107 1.12 9.93 -10.90
C GLN A 107 0.61 10.62 -12.17
N CYS A 108 -0.50 10.12 -12.73
CA CYS A 108 -1.10 10.73 -13.90
C CYS A 108 -1.66 12.15 -13.60
N ILE A 109 -1.68 13.01 -14.62
CA ILE A 109 -2.10 14.43 -14.51
C ILE A 109 -3.51 14.55 -13.91
N SER A 110 -4.48 13.79 -14.43
CA SER A 110 -5.87 13.85 -13.97
C SER A 110 -6.04 13.45 -12.50
N CYS A 111 -5.20 12.55 -11.98
CA CYS A 111 -5.20 12.18 -10.56
C CYS A 111 -4.56 13.29 -9.73
N LYS A 112 -3.42 13.80 -10.18
CA LYS A 112 -2.69 14.88 -9.53
C LYS A 112 -3.57 16.12 -9.35
N GLU A 113 -4.23 16.59 -10.41
CA GLU A 113 -5.17 17.72 -10.37
C GLU A 113 -6.37 17.46 -9.45
N TYR A 114 -6.93 16.25 -9.48
CA TYR A 114 -8.05 15.87 -8.62
C TYR A 114 -7.70 16.00 -7.13
N PHE A 115 -6.54 15.51 -6.71
CA PHE A 115 -6.13 15.60 -5.30
C PHE A 115 -5.66 17.01 -4.92
N GLN A 116 -5.03 17.75 -5.84
CA GLN A 116 -4.64 19.14 -5.63
C GLN A 116 -5.86 20.06 -5.43
N SER A 117 -6.86 19.98 -6.30
CA SER A 117 -8.10 20.78 -6.22
C SER A 117 -8.92 20.54 -4.95
N ARG A 118 -8.70 19.41 -4.27
CA ARG A 118 -9.32 19.11 -2.97
C ARG A 118 -8.43 19.41 -1.77
N PHE A 119 -7.33 20.15 -1.98
CA PHE A 119 -6.37 20.55 -0.95
C PHE A 119 -5.84 19.37 -0.13
N TYR A 120 -5.74 18.18 -0.76
CA TYR A 120 -5.47 16.94 -0.05
C TYR A 120 -4.12 16.93 0.68
N PHE A 121 -3.15 17.66 0.13
CA PHE A 121 -1.79 17.75 0.64
C PHE A 121 -1.49 19.06 1.37
N ALA A 122 -2.51 19.87 1.69
CA ALA A 122 -2.29 21.16 2.34
C ALA A 122 -1.57 21.03 3.70
N THR A 123 -1.89 19.98 4.46
CA THR A 123 -1.26 19.70 5.76
C THR A 123 -0.01 18.84 5.67
N ASN A 124 0.20 18.13 4.56
CA ASN A 124 1.34 17.24 4.33
C ASN A 124 1.90 17.39 2.91
N PRO A 125 2.54 18.52 2.56
CA PRO A 125 3.04 18.79 1.20
C PRO A 125 4.07 17.77 0.71
N GLN A 126 4.83 17.15 1.63
CA GLN A 126 5.81 16.11 1.34
C GLN A 126 5.21 14.82 0.76
N CYS A 127 3.90 14.61 0.93
CA CYS A 127 3.18 13.47 0.37
C CYS A 127 2.67 13.70 -1.06
N LYS A 128 2.88 14.91 -1.61
CA LYS A 128 2.53 15.22 -2.99
C LYS A 128 3.26 14.25 -3.93
N GLU A 129 2.58 13.81 -4.98
CA GLU A 129 3.10 12.87 -6.01
C GLU A 129 3.36 11.44 -5.52
N LYS A 130 3.22 11.15 -4.22
CA LYS A 130 3.22 9.77 -3.71
C LYS A 130 1.98 9.03 -4.21
N LEU A 131 2.20 7.85 -4.77
CA LEU A 131 1.13 7.04 -5.37
C LEU A 131 0.39 6.14 -4.37
N VAL A 132 1.04 5.83 -3.27
CA VAL A 132 0.50 5.09 -2.14
C VAL A 132 0.56 6.05 -0.96
N LEU A 133 -0.52 6.13 -0.19
CA LEU A 133 -0.55 6.82 1.09
C LEU A 133 -1.00 5.86 2.17
N VAL A 134 -0.35 5.94 3.33
CA VAL A 134 -0.78 5.23 4.53
C VAL A 134 -1.38 6.23 5.52
N LYS A 135 -2.48 5.84 6.15
CA LYS A 135 -3.04 6.53 7.31
C LYS A 135 -2.96 5.60 8.50
N SER A 136 -2.30 6.05 9.55
CA SER A 136 -2.28 5.35 10.84
C SER A 136 -2.56 6.35 11.93
N ASN A 137 -3.73 6.26 12.56
CA ASN A 137 -4.08 7.11 13.70
C ASN A 137 -3.51 6.57 15.02
N VAL A 138 -2.96 5.35 15.00
CA VAL A 138 -2.40 4.64 16.15
C VAL A 138 -1.06 4.02 15.74
N THR A 139 -0.22 3.72 16.72
CA THR A 139 0.98 2.92 16.47
C THR A 139 0.58 1.51 16.06
N THR A 140 1.19 0.99 15.00
CA THR A 140 0.92 -0.37 14.49
C THR A 140 2.04 -1.30 14.92
N TYR A 141 1.66 -2.51 15.34
CA TYR A 141 2.57 -3.56 15.80
C TYR A 141 2.22 -4.87 15.10
N VAL A 142 3.22 -5.73 14.92
CA VAL A 142 2.97 -7.11 14.48
C VAL A 142 2.33 -7.89 15.63
N GLN A 143 1.15 -8.45 15.39
CA GLN A 143 0.37 -9.22 16.37
C GLN A 143 -0.08 -10.55 15.75
N ASN A 144 0.41 -11.67 16.28
CA ASN A 144 0.08 -13.01 15.76
C ASN A 144 0.35 -13.12 14.25
N GLY A 145 1.49 -12.58 13.83
CA GLY A 145 1.89 -12.53 12.43
C GLY A 145 1.06 -11.59 11.54
N SER A 146 0.15 -10.80 12.09
CA SER A 146 -0.73 -9.92 11.32
C SER A 146 -0.61 -8.45 11.75
N PHE A 147 -0.97 -7.54 10.86
CA PHE A 147 -1.09 -6.11 11.16
C PHE A 147 -1.97 -5.36 10.12
N PRO A 148 -2.79 -4.39 10.56
CA PRO A 148 -3.63 -3.60 9.67
C PRO A 148 -2.98 -2.29 9.21
N PHE A 149 -3.26 -1.88 7.98
CA PHE A 149 -3.05 -0.49 7.53
C PHE A 149 -4.22 0.06 6.74
N HIS A 150 -4.48 1.38 6.87
CA HIS A 150 -5.37 2.08 5.97
C HIS A 150 -4.58 2.66 4.81
N ILE A 151 -4.74 2.07 3.63
CA ILE A 151 -4.02 2.45 2.42
C ILE A 151 -4.94 3.22 1.49
N LYS A 152 -4.40 4.27 0.88
CA LYS A 152 -5.06 5.01 -0.21
C LYS A 152 -4.16 5.00 -1.42
N ILE A 153 -4.73 4.58 -2.55
CA ILE A 153 -4.04 4.60 -3.83
C ILE A 153 -4.43 5.86 -4.59
N MET A 154 -3.43 6.62 -5.00
CA MET A 154 -3.59 7.97 -5.54
C MET A 154 -3.74 7.98 -7.07
N CYS A 155 -4.09 6.84 -7.66
CA CYS A 155 -4.29 6.70 -9.10
C CYS A 155 -5.42 5.72 -9.46
N CYS A 156 -5.98 5.86 -10.68
CA CYS A 156 -6.97 4.93 -11.23
C CYS A 156 -6.28 4.02 -12.26
N SER A 157 -6.63 2.72 -12.32
CA SER A 157 -6.07 1.78 -13.30
C SER A 157 -6.32 2.24 -14.74
N LYS A 158 -7.55 2.67 -15.04
CA LYS A 158 -7.94 3.12 -16.38
C LYS A 158 -7.18 4.33 -16.91
N HIS A 159 -6.59 5.16 -16.05
CA HIS A 159 -5.80 6.33 -16.52
C HIS A 159 -4.42 5.94 -17.04
N HIS A 160 -3.97 4.72 -16.72
CA HIS A 160 -2.73 4.13 -17.20
C HIS A 160 -2.98 3.08 -18.28
N ASN A 161 -4.18 3.06 -18.89
CA ASN A 161 -4.62 2.02 -19.82
C ASN A 161 -4.52 0.59 -19.28
N ASN A 162 -4.57 0.42 -17.95
CA ASN A 162 -4.46 -0.87 -17.28
C ASN A 162 -5.80 -1.32 -16.69
N ASN A 163 -6.05 -2.62 -16.70
CA ASN A 163 -7.21 -3.25 -16.06
C ASN A 163 -7.04 -3.45 -14.56
N SER A 164 -5.80 -3.39 -14.05
CA SER A 164 -5.47 -3.41 -12.63
C SER A 164 -4.18 -2.62 -12.41
N LEU A 165 -3.91 -2.22 -11.18
CA LEU A 165 -2.59 -1.75 -10.77
C LEU A 165 -2.05 -2.71 -9.72
N VAL A 166 -0.73 -2.75 -9.63
CA VAL A 166 -0.02 -3.62 -8.69
C VAL A 166 0.56 -2.77 -7.58
N LEU A 167 0.12 -2.99 -6.36
CA LEU A 167 0.69 -2.44 -5.14
C LEU A 167 1.78 -3.37 -4.65
N HIS A 168 3.03 -2.93 -4.70
CA HIS A 168 4.18 -3.63 -4.14
C HIS A 168 4.54 -2.97 -2.81
N LEU A 169 4.57 -3.75 -1.72
CA LEU A 169 4.94 -3.30 -0.39
C LEU A 169 6.05 -4.18 0.13
N TRP A 170 6.99 -3.63 0.88
CA TRP A 170 8.04 -4.40 1.54
C TRP A 170 8.31 -3.91 2.95
N LEU A 171 8.82 -4.82 3.78
CA LEU A 171 9.23 -4.56 5.14
C LEU A 171 10.75 -4.63 5.21
N ARG A 172 11.33 -3.57 5.75
CA ARG A 172 12.76 -3.47 6.02
C ARG A 172 13.01 -3.60 7.52
N ASP A 173 14.03 -4.36 7.90
CA ASP A 173 14.51 -4.40 9.27
C ASP A 173 15.22 -3.08 9.61
N SER A 174 14.83 -2.43 10.72
CA SER A 174 15.39 -1.13 11.11
C SER A 174 16.87 -1.17 11.48
N GLN A 175 17.39 -2.34 11.90
CA GLN A 175 18.76 -2.49 12.37
C GLN A 175 19.69 -2.90 11.23
N SER A 176 19.32 -3.92 10.45
CA SER A 176 20.16 -4.38 9.33
C SER A 176 19.95 -3.57 8.06
N ASN A 177 18.87 -2.78 7.98
CA ASN A 177 18.44 -2.05 6.79
C ASN A 177 18.14 -2.97 5.58
N GLU A 178 18.03 -4.28 5.80
CA GLU A 178 17.72 -5.27 4.78
C GLU A 178 16.22 -5.40 4.57
N ILE A 179 15.81 -5.66 3.34
CA ILE A 179 14.43 -6.00 3.02
C ILE A 179 14.23 -7.46 3.38
N VAL A 180 13.42 -7.72 4.40
CA VAL A 180 13.24 -9.06 4.95
C VAL A 180 12.02 -9.77 4.38
N MET A 181 11.00 -9.00 3.97
CA MET A 181 9.77 -9.54 3.42
C MET A 181 9.17 -8.58 2.39
N SER A 182 8.44 -9.13 1.42
CA SER A 182 7.70 -8.36 0.42
C SER A 182 6.33 -8.97 0.15
N SER A 183 5.38 -8.11 -0.21
CA SER A 183 4.01 -8.43 -0.58
C SER A 183 3.63 -7.70 -1.85
N VAL A 184 2.91 -8.38 -2.72
CA VAL A 184 2.38 -7.80 -3.97
C VAL A 184 0.89 -8.05 -4.02
N LEU A 185 0.16 -6.96 -4.27
CA LEU A 185 -1.28 -6.95 -4.37
C LEU A 185 -1.72 -6.36 -5.71
N SER A 186 -2.41 -7.12 -6.54
CA SER A 186 -3.05 -6.61 -7.76
C SER A 186 -4.53 -6.31 -7.50
N SER A 187 -5.01 -5.14 -7.89
CA SER A 187 -6.45 -4.81 -7.80
C SER A 187 -6.87 -3.84 -8.91
N PHE A 188 -8.15 -3.90 -9.27
CA PHE A 188 -8.77 -2.89 -10.11
C PHE A 188 -9.11 -1.64 -9.29
N ILE A 189 -8.45 -0.52 -9.62
CA ILE A 189 -8.57 0.73 -8.88
C ILE A 189 -9.41 1.73 -9.65
N LYS A 190 -10.55 2.13 -9.09
CA LYS A 190 -11.51 3.05 -9.71
C LYS A 190 -11.81 4.26 -8.82
N GLN A 191 -12.45 5.28 -9.38
CA GLN A 191 -13.03 6.35 -8.59
C GLN A 191 -14.47 5.99 -8.23
N TRP A 192 -14.82 6.07 -6.94
CA TRP A 192 -16.21 5.96 -6.54
C TRP A 192 -16.94 7.24 -6.97
N LYS A 193 -18.06 7.08 -7.68
CA LYS A 193 -18.97 8.15 -8.03
C LYS A 193 -20.29 7.86 -7.31
N ARG A 194 -20.80 8.84 -6.57
CA ARG A 194 -22.18 8.76 -6.06
C ARG A 194 -23.09 8.64 -7.27
N SER A 195 -23.89 7.59 -7.33
CA SER A 195 -24.96 7.49 -8.33
C SER A 195 -25.79 8.75 -8.21
N LYS A 196 -25.94 9.49 -9.32
CA LYS A 196 -26.98 10.51 -9.38
C LYS A 196 -28.27 9.73 -9.16
N SER A 197 -28.99 10.02 -8.08
CA SER A 197 -30.39 9.60 -7.95
C SER A 197 -31.06 9.92 -9.27
N ALA A 198 -31.71 8.93 -9.89
CA ALA A 198 -32.50 9.18 -11.08
C ALA A 198 -33.39 10.37 -10.75
N SER A 199 -33.22 11.47 -11.51
CA SER A 199 -34.18 12.55 -11.47
C SER A 199 -35.53 11.87 -11.72
N PHE A 200 -36.41 11.88 -10.73
CA PHE A 200 -37.80 11.54 -10.99
C PHE A 200 -38.24 12.52 -12.07
N VAL A 201 -38.37 12.02 -13.29
CA VAL A 201 -39.09 12.72 -14.33
C VAL A 201 -40.52 12.72 -13.83
N ASN A 202 -40.97 13.85 -13.28
CA ASN A 202 -42.39 14.09 -13.08
C ASN A 202 -43.00 14.05 -14.48
N ILE A 203 -43.59 12.91 -14.82
CA ILE A 203 -44.51 12.81 -15.94
C ILE A 203 -45.86 13.23 -15.35
N ASN A 204 -46.23 14.45 -15.73
CA ASN A 204 -47.53 15.13 -15.58
C ASN A 204 -47.89 15.66 -14.18
#